data_AF-A0A0P7J8C8-F1
#
_entry.id   AF-A0A0P7J8C8-F1
#
_cell.length_a   1.000
_cell.length_b   1.000
_cell.length_c   1.000
_cell.angle_alpha   90.00
_cell.angle_beta   90.00
_cell.angle_gamma   90.00
#
_symmetry.space_group_name_H-M   'P 1'
#
loop_
_entity.id
_entity.type
_entity.pdbx_description
1 polymer ?
#
loop_
_entity_poly.entity_id
_entity_poly.type
_entity_poly.pdbx_seq_one_letter_code
_entity_poly.pdbx_strand_id
1 'polypeptide(L)'
;MQNNYPSNNGFTLSEMLIAIAIFSILALIAYPAYSNYVRDARIAEIQGVLIENARFMENFYLQNRSFKQNSTTWPTLPITANNHFCIKPQGNARGANTDRFTLKAVAFNKNAEPRIIKINEAQQIIICESSKSTCDDNDNFFSGANSTDKQCRIVY
;
A
#
# COMPACT_ATOMS: atom_id res chain seq x y z
N MET A 1 16.42 1.25 -69.22
CA MET A 1 16.61 1.17 -67.75
C MET A 1 15.36 0.51 -67.19
N GLN A 2 15.42 -0.78 -66.83
CA GLN A 2 14.28 -1.50 -66.24
C GLN A 2 14.31 -1.27 -64.73
N ASN A 3 13.33 -0.54 -64.19
CA ASN A 3 13.19 -0.31 -62.75
C ASN A 3 12.59 -1.56 -62.10
N ASN A 4 13.42 -2.32 -61.40
CA ASN A 4 12.96 -3.37 -60.50
C ASN A 4 12.41 -2.70 -59.23
N TYR A 5 11.10 -2.49 -59.16
CA TYR A 5 10.45 -2.14 -57.90
C TYR A 5 10.35 -3.42 -57.06
N PRO A 6 10.98 -3.48 -55.87
CA PRO A 6 10.79 -4.60 -54.98
C PRO A 6 9.31 -4.71 -54.60
N SER A 7 8.73 -5.90 -54.76
CA SER A 7 7.39 -6.21 -54.27
C SER A 7 7.34 -5.98 -52.77
N ASN A 8 6.59 -4.97 -52.32
CA ASN A 8 6.25 -4.79 -50.92
C ASN A 8 5.29 -5.92 -50.53
N ASN A 9 5.83 -7.00 -49.96
CA ASN A 9 5.04 -8.09 -49.41
C ASN A 9 4.28 -7.58 -48.18
N GLY A 10 2.97 -7.38 -48.32
CA GLY A 10 2.06 -7.01 -47.24
C GLY A 10 1.66 -8.23 -46.40
N PHE A 11 1.20 -7.99 -45.18
CA PHE A 11 0.64 -9.02 -44.30
C PHE A 11 -0.69 -9.55 -44.85
N THR A 12 -0.90 -10.85 -44.78
CA THR A 12 -2.17 -11.50 -45.12
C THR A 12 -3.17 -11.40 -43.95
N LEU A 13 -4.47 -11.48 -44.27
CA LEU A 13 -5.54 -11.50 -43.26
C LEU A 13 -5.36 -12.65 -42.26
N SER A 14 -4.94 -13.83 -42.75
CA SER A 14 -4.69 -15.01 -41.92
C SER A 14 -3.52 -14.82 -40.96
N GLU A 15 -2.44 -14.14 -41.37
CA GLU A 15 -1.31 -13.85 -40.47
C GLU A 15 -1.72 -12.94 -39.33
N MET A 16 -2.55 -11.92 -39.62
CA MET A 16 -3.05 -11.04 -38.57
C MET A 16 -3.99 -11.76 -37.60
N LEU A 17 -4.84 -12.66 -38.09
CA LEU A 17 -5.72 -13.47 -37.22
C LEU A 17 -4.91 -14.37 -36.27
N ILE A 18 -3.85 -15.00 -36.76
CA ILE A 18 -2.96 -15.82 -35.93
C ILE A 18 -2.20 -14.94 -34.92
N ALA A 19 -1.70 -13.77 -35.34
CA ALA A 19 -1.00 -12.85 -34.45
C ALA A 19 -1.89 -12.36 -33.30
N ILE A 20 -3.13 -11.98 -33.58
CA ILE A 20 -4.11 -11.55 -32.56
C ILE A 20 -4.48 -12.72 -31.65
N ALA A 21 -4.63 -13.93 -32.21
CA ALA A 21 -4.91 -15.13 -31.40
C ALA A 21 -3.80 -15.35 -30.36
N ILE A 22 -2.53 -15.27 -30.76
CA ILE A 22 -1.39 -15.40 -29.83
C ILE A 22 -1.35 -14.23 -28.83
N PHE A 23 -1.56 -12.99 -29.30
CA PHE A 23 -1.55 -11.80 -28.43
C PHE A 23 -2.62 -11.87 -27.34
N SER A 24 -3.83 -12.33 -27.65
CA SER A 24 -4.90 -12.44 -26.66
C SER A 24 -4.57 -13.44 -25.54
N ILE A 25 -3.92 -14.56 -25.87
CA ILE A 25 -3.43 -15.54 -24.88
C ILE A 25 -2.38 -14.89 -23.97
N LEU A 26 -1.42 -14.14 -24.54
CA LEU A 26 -0.40 -13.44 -23.77
C LEU A 26 -1.01 -12.36 -22.86
N ALA A 27 -1.96 -11.59 -23.38
CA ALA A 27 -2.62 -10.51 -22.64
C ALA A 27 -3.36 -11.02 -21.39
N LEU A 28 -3.98 -12.21 -21.46
CA LEU A 28 -4.66 -12.84 -20.33
C LEU A 28 -3.72 -13.16 -19.16
N ILE A 29 -2.46 -13.48 -19.43
CA ILE A 29 -1.46 -13.79 -18.40
C ILE A 29 -0.75 -12.50 -17.94
N ALA A 30 -0.38 -11.64 -18.90
CA ALA A 30 0.40 -10.44 -18.64
C ALA A 30 -0.38 -9.41 -17.81
N TYR A 31 -1.68 -9.23 -18.08
CA TYR A 31 -2.49 -8.22 -17.43
C TYR A 31 -2.63 -8.40 -15.89
N PRO A 32 -3.10 -9.56 -15.37
CA PRO A 32 -3.18 -9.75 -13.92
C PRO A 32 -1.80 -9.75 -13.24
N ALA A 33 -0.77 -10.27 -13.91
CA ALA A 33 0.60 -10.25 -13.39
C ALA A 33 1.12 -8.82 -13.21
N TYR A 34 0.94 -7.95 -14.20
CA TYR A 34 1.32 -6.55 -14.10
C TYR A 34 0.55 -5.80 -13.01
N SER A 35 -0.76 -6.05 -12.91
CA SER A 35 -1.59 -5.46 -11.85
C SER A 35 -1.08 -5.81 -10.45
N ASN A 36 -0.74 -7.08 -10.21
CA ASN A 36 -0.17 -7.54 -8.95
C ASN A 36 1.20 -6.89 -8.67
N TYR A 37 2.07 -6.81 -9.68
CA TYR A 37 3.36 -6.14 -9.57
C TYR A 37 3.22 -4.68 -9.13
N VAL A 38 2.32 -3.92 -9.76
CA VAL A 38 2.06 -2.52 -9.40
C VAL A 38 1.53 -2.41 -7.97
N ARG A 39 0.65 -3.32 -7.55
CA ARG A 39 0.12 -3.36 -6.18
C ARG A 39 1.22 -3.60 -5.16
N ASP A 40 2.10 -4.55 -5.41
CA ASP A 40 3.22 -4.85 -4.50
C ASP A 40 4.24 -3.71 -4.47
N ALA A 41 4.49 -3.04 -5.60
CA ALA A 41 5.33 -1.84 -5.64
C ALA A 41 4.76 -0.70 -4.77
N ARG A 42 3.44 -0.49 -4.81
CA ARG A 42 2.76 0.49 -3.96
C ARG A 42 2.84 0.14 -2.47
N ILE A 43 2.79 -1.15 -2.13
CA ILE A 43 3.00 -1.62 -0.76
C ILE A 43 4.43 -1.35 -0.29
N ALA A 44 5.43 -1.62 -1.13
CA ALA A 44 6.82 -1.34 -0.81
C ALA A 44 7.08 0.17 -0.60
N GLU A 45 6.46 1.01 -1.43
CA GLU A 45 6.54 2.47 -1.29
C GLU A 45 6.01 2.94 0.08
N ILE A 46 4.79 2.53 0.44
CA ILE A 46 4.18 2.95 1.71
C ILE A 46 4.86 2.31 2.93
N GLN A 47 5.47 1.13 2.79
CA GLN A 47 6.34 0.55 3.84
C GLN A 47 7.53 1.46 4.14
N GLY A 48 8.18 2.01 3.11
CA GLY A 48 9.26 2.99 3.29
C GLY A 48 8.80 4.22 4.08
N VAL A 49 7.63 4.75 3.73
CA VAL A 49 7.01 5.90 4.45
C VAL A 49 6.67 5.54 5.91
N LEU A 50 6.17 4.33 6.16
CA LEU A 50 5.89 3.85 7.52
C LEU A 50 7.16 3.74 8.37
N ILE A 51 8.28 3.30 7.79
CA ILE A 51 9.58 3.24 8.46
C ILE A 51 10.07 4.66 8.80
N GLU A 52 9.90 5.62 7.89
CA GLU A 52 10.25 7.02 8.15
C GLU A 52 9.43 7.61 9.31
N ASN A 53 8.12 7.39 9.30
CA ASN A 53 7.26 7.80 10.40
C ASN A 53 7.60 7.07 11.71
N ALA A 54 7.98 5.79 11.67
CA ALA A 54 8.41 5.06 12.87
C ALA A 54 9.68 5.66 13.48
N ARG A 55 10.66 6.06 12.65
CA ARG A 55 11.85 6.80 13.11
C ARG A 55 11.48 8.14 13.75
N PHE A 56 10.51 8.85 13.18
CA PHE A 56 9.98 10.07 13.80
C PHE A 56 9.39 9.77 15.19
N MET A 57 8.61 8.71 15.33
CA MET A 57 8.03 8.29 16.62
C MET A 57 9.12 7.93 17.63
N GLU A 58 10.19 7.24 17.23
CA GLU A 58 11.34 6.93 18.08
C GLU A 58 12.04 8.20 18.57
N ASN A 59 12.34 9.13 17.66
CA ASN A 59 12.93 10.43 18.03
C ASN A 59 12.03 11.21 18.98
N PHE A 60 10.71 11.19 18.74
CA PHE A 60 9.72 11.80 19.63
C PHE A 60 9.77 11.19 21.03
N TYR A 61 9.88 9.86 21.13
CA TYR A 61 10.00 9.15 22.40
C TYR A 61 11.28 9.52 23.14
N LEU A 62 12.42 9.64 22.46
CA LEU A 62 13.69 10.05 23.09
C LEU A 62 13.60 11.44 23.75
N GLN A 63 12.80 12.34 23.18
CA GLN A 63 12.62 13.70 23.70
C GLN A 63 11.54 13.78 24.79
N ASN A 64 10.45 13.03 24.65
CA ASN A 64 9.24 13.19 25.48
C ASN A 64 8.99 12.03 26.45
N ARG A 65 9.78 10.94 26.36
CA ARG A 65 9.60 9.68 27.10
C ARG A 65 8.20 9.08 26.97
N SER A 66 7.56 9.34 25.84
CA SER A 66 6.20 8.91 25.51
C SER A 66 6.01 9.01 24.00
N PHE A 67 5.33 8.05 23.39
CA PHE A 67 4.89 8.13 22.00
C PHE A 67 3.63 8.98 21.81
N LYS A 68 3.01 9.41 22.91
CA LYS A 68 1.83 10.29 22.92
C LYS A 68 2.25 11.73 23.15
N GLN A 69 1.64 12.66 22.41
CA GLN A 69 1.83 14.10 22.60
C GLN A 69 1.21 14.59 23.91
N ASN A 70 0.05 14.05 24.26
CA ASN A 70 -0.64 14.30 25.53
C ASN A 70 -1.52 13.09 25.88
N SER A 71 -2.34 13.19 26.93
CA SER A 71 -3.20 12.09 27.39
C SER A 71 -4.21 11.60 26.35
N THR A 72 -4.57 12.41 25.35
CA THR A 72 -5.63 12.19 24.37
C THR A 72 -5.21 12.28 22.90
N THR A 73 -3.96 12.62 22.61
CA THR A 73 -3.52 12.94 21.24
C THR A 73 -2.18 12.30 20.92
N TRP A 74 -2.09 11.72 19.72
CA TRP A 74 -0.84 11.27 19.11
C TRP A 74 -0.07 12.47 18.50
N PRO A 75 1.26 12.45 18.43
CA PRO A 75 2.00 13.47 17.71
C PRO A 75 1.62 13.47 16.23
N THR A 76 1.70 14.64 15.59
CA THR A 76 1.44 14.78 14.16
C THR A 76 2.57 14.11 13.38
N LEU A 77 2.21 13.11 12.57
CA LEU A 77 3.18 12.42 11.70
C LEU A 77 3.68 13.37 10.60
N PRO A 78 4.97 13.31 10.22
CA PRO A 78 5.50 14.13 9.14
C PRO A 78 4.88 13.79 7.78
N ILE A 79 4.57 12.50 7.55
CA ILE A 79 3.90 12.04 6.33
C ILE A 79 2.63 11.30 6.71
N THR A 80 1.47 11.87 6.37
CA THR A 80 0.15 11.31 6.70
C THR A 80 -0.52 10.59 5.53
N ALA A 81 -0.01 10.73 4.31
CA ALA A 81 -0.50 10.04 3.12
C ALA A 81 0.54 10.05 1.99
N ASN A 82 0.39 9.10 1.07
CA ASN A 82 0.96 9.20 -0.27
C ASN A 82 -0.17 9.19 -1.31
N ASN A 83 0.13 8.92 -2.59
CA ASN A 83 -0.89 8.94 -3.64
C ASN A 83 -1.93 7.80 -3.54
N HIS A 84 -1.67 6.75 -2.74
CA HIS A 84 -2.48 5.53 -2.72
C HIS A 84 -3.00 5.15 -1.33
N PHE A 85 -2.34 5.61 -0.26
CA PHE A 85 -2.63 5.27 1.12
C PHE A 85 -2.65 6.51 2.02
N CYS A 86 -3.50 6.47 3.04
CA CYS A 86 -3.39 7.33 4.21
C CYS A 86 -2.76 6.56 5.38
N ILE A 87 -2.11 7.29 6.28
CA ILE A 87 -1.42 6.77 7.47
C ILE A 87 -2.01 7.45 8.69
N LYS A 88 -2.44 6.64 9.66
CA LYS A 88 -2.88 7.11 10.98
C LYS A 88 -2.39 6.14 12.06
N PRO A 89 -2.23 6.60 13.31
CA PRO A 89 -2.07 5.72 14.46
C PRO A 89 -3.26 4.76 14.59
N GLN A 90 -3.00 3.55 15.09
CA GLN A 90 -4.02 2.58 15.43
C GLN A 90 -4.51 2.84 16.86
N GLY A 91 -5.80 3.09 17.01
CA GLY A 91 -6.46 3.31 18.29
C GLY A 91 -6.36 4.74 18.82
N ASN A 92 -7.28 5.10 19.70
CA ASN A 92 -7.29 6.40 20.35
C ASN A 92 -6.12 6.48 21.35
N ALA A 93 -5.44 7.63 21.41
CA ALA A 93 -4.38 7.87 22.39
C ALA A 93 -4.90 7.90 23.84
N ARG A 94 -6.18 8.22 24.04
CA ARG A 94 -6.82 8.19 25.36
C ARG A 94 -6.85 6.76 25.91
N GLY A 95 -6.13 6.53 27.00
CA GLY A 95 -5.98 5.19 27.61
C GLY A 95 -4.96 4.28 26.91
N ALA A 96 -4.31 4.73 25.83
CA ALA A 96 -3.21 4.00 25.23
C ALA A 96 -1.96 4.05 26.11
N ASN A 97 -1.17 2.96 26.07
CA ASN A 97 0.14 2.86 26.69
C ASN A 97 1.10 3.90 26.08
N THR A 98 1.94 4.52 26.90
CA THR A 98 2.88 5.58 26.49
C THR A 98 4.10 5.04 25.72
N ASP A 99 4.42 3.77 25.89
CA ASP A 99 5.61 3.09 25.35
C ASP A 99 5.28 2.22 24.15
N ARG A 100 4.05 2.30 23.62
CA ARG A 100 3.62 1.52 22.46
C ARG A 100 2.94 2.41 21.44
N PHE A 101 3.20 2.13 20.18
CA PHE A 101 2.45 2.71 19.08
C PHE A 101 2.27 1.67 17.98
N THR A 102 1.26 1.87 17.15
CA THR A 102 1.17 1.15 15.89
C THR A 102 0.69 2.14 14.86
N LEU A 103 1.50 2.36 13.82
CA LEU A 103 1.05 3.12 12.66
C LEU A 103 0.43 2.14 11.68
N LYS A 104 -0.64 2.56 11.04
CA LYS A 104 -1.36 1.77 10.05
C LYS A 104 -1.50 2.60 8.77
N ALA A 105 -1.30 1.95 7.64
CA ALA A 105 -1.57 2.50 6.31
C ALA A 105 -2.79 1.79 5.70
N VAL A 106 -3.74 2.56 5.19
CA VAL A 106 -4.97 2.07 4.54
C VAL A 106 -5.07 2.69 3.16
N ALA A 107 -5.40 1.89 2.15
CA ALA A 107 -5.55 2.40 0.79
C ALA A 107 -6.81 3.28 0.66
N PHE A 108 -6.74 4.34 -0.14
CA PHE A 108 -7.92 5.14 -0.48
C PHE A 108 -8.95 4.30 -1.26
N ASN A 109 -8.47 3.49 -2.21
CA ASN A 109 -9.31 2.55 -2.97
C ASN A 109 -9.14 1.11 -2.48
N LYS A 110 -9.99 0.71 -1.53
CA LYS A 110 -10.00 -0.64 -0.92
C LYS A 110 -10.39 -1.76 -1.90
N ASN A 111 -11.09 -1.45 -2.98
CA ASN A 111 -11.43 -2.45 -4.00
C ASN A 111 -10.20 -2.82 -4.84
N ALA A 112 -9.33 -1.83 -5.11
CA ALA A 112 -8.08 -2.03 -5.83
C ALA A 112 -6.99 -2.62 -4.93
N GLU A 113 -6.94 -2.19 -3.66
CA GLU A 113 -5.99 -2.71 -2.67
C GLU A 113 -6.68 -2.89 -1.29
N PRO A 114 -7.20 -4.10 -0.98
CA PRO A 114 -7.81 -4.38 0.31
C PRO A 114 -6.79 -4.59 1.43
N ARG A 115 -5.52 -4.86 1.08
CA ARG A 115 -4.47 -5.12 2.07
C ARG A 115 -4.13 -3.84 2.82
N ILE A 116 -3.83 -3.97 4.10
CA ILE A 116 -3.33 -2.87 4.94
C ILE A 116 -1.98 -3.26 5.53
N ILE A 117 -1.20 -2.25 5.86
CA ILE A 117 0.14 -2.42 6.41
C ILE A 117 0.19 -1.72 7.76
N LYS A 118 0.86 -2.33 8.72
CA LYS A 118 1.12 -1.76 10.03
C LYS A 118 2.59 -1.84 10.35
N ILE A 119 3.07 -0.90 11.15
CA ILE A 119 4.37 -0.97 11.80
C ILE A 119 4.17 -0.66 13.29
N ASN A 120 4.82 -1.44 14.16
CA ASN A 120 4.74 -1.25 15.61
C ASN A 120 6.01 -0.57 16.17
N GLU A 121 6.03 -0.37 17.49
CA GLU A 121 7.18 0.18 18.22
C GLU A 121 8.48 -0.63 18.08
N ALA A 122 8.36 -1.92 17.73
CA ALA A 122 9.48 -2.82 17.51
C ALA A 122 9.94 -2.85 16.04
N GLN A 123 9.46 -1.91 15.20
CA GLN A 123 9.69 -1.85 13.75
C GLN A 123 9.24 -3.09 12.97
N GLN A 124 8.37 -3.91 13.55
CA GLN A 124 7.84 -5.08 12.87
C GLN A 124 6.73 -4.68 11.91
N ILE A 125 6.88 -5.05 10.64
CA ILE A 125 5.87 -4.81 9.62
C ILE A 125 4.84 -5.93 9.67
N ILE A 126 3.57 -5.59 9.71
CA ILE A 126 2.45 -6.53 9.70
C ILE A 126 1.58 -6.19 8.50
N ILE A 127 1.32 -7.17 7.64
CA ILE A 127 0.37 -7.04 6.54
C ILE A 127 -0.89 -7.82 6.89
N CYS A 128 -2.05 -7.22 6.69
CA CYS A 128 -3.35 -7.90 6.79
C CYS A 128 -4.04 -7.90 5.43
N GLU A 129 -4.65 -9.03 5.05
CA GLU A 129 -5.26 -9.19 3.72
C GLU A 129 -6.53 -8.35 3.52
N SER A 130 -7.21 -7.96 4.61
CA SER A 130 -8.36 -7.05 4.54
C SER A 130 -8.55 -6.23 5.81
N SER A 131 -9.18 -5.06 5.64
CA SER A 131 -9.56 -4.16 6.73
C SER A 131 -10.90 -3.47 6.50
N LYS A 132 -11.62 -3.19 7.58
CA LYS A 132 -12.79 -2.29 7.55
C LYS A 132 -12.43 -0.81 7.70
N SER A 133 -11.21 -0.48 8.14
CA SER A 133 -10.79 0.92 8.36
C SER A 133 -10.84 1.73 7.06
N THR A 134 -11.06 3.04 7.15
CA THR A 134 -11.17 3.94 6.00
C THR A 134 -10.38 5.22 6.22
N CYS A 135 -9.88 5.81 5.14
CA CYS A 135 -9.19 7.10 5.20
C CYS A 135 -10.13 8.28 5.48
N ASP A 136 -11.41 8.13 5.11
CA ASP A 136 -12.43 9.18 5.14
C ASP A 136 -12.99 9.45 6.54
N ASP A 137 -12.64 8.62 7.52
CA ASP A 137 -13.03 8.83 8.92
C ASP A 137 -12.41 10.14 9.42
N ASN A 138 -13.22 11.02 10.04
CA ASN A 138 -12.77 12.30 10.61
C ASN A 138 -11.81 12.15 11.80
N ASP A 139 -11.62 10.94 12.30
CA ASP A 139 -10.69 10.66 13.38
C ASP A 139 -9.24 10.73 12.91
N ASN A 140 -8.37 11.24 13.77
CA ASN A 140 -6.92 11.27 13.58
C ASN A 140 -6.24 9.92 13.88
N PHE A 141 -7.02 8.85 14.04
CA PHE A 141 -6.57 7.49 14.32
C PHE A 141 -7.55 6.49 13.67
N PHE A 142 -7.11 5.26 13.44
CA PHE A 142 -8.03 4.18 13.05
C PHE A 142 -8.61 3.49 14.28
N SER A 143 -9.93 3.33 14.32
CA SER A 143 -10.57 2.61 15.43
C SER A 143 -10.16 1.13 15.43
N GLY A 144 -9.68 0.65 16.58
CA GLY A 144 -9.20 -0.72 16.77
C GLY A 144 -10.30 -1.68 17.21
N ALA A 145 -11.48 -1.65 16.60
CA ALA A 145 -12.55 -2.58 16.98
C ALA A 145 -12.11 -4.05 16.74
N ASN A 146 -12.56 -4.97 17.60
CA ASN A 146 -12.30 -6.39 17.42
C ASN A 146 -12.70 -6.83 16.00
N SER A 147 -11.84 -7.60 15.31
CA SER A 147 -12.03 -8.11 13.94
C SER A 147 -11.98 -7.10 12.77
N THR A 148 -11.51 -5.87 13.01
CA THR A 148 -11.38 -4.86 11.93
C THR A 148 -10.40 -5.29 10.85
N ASP A 149 -9.31 -5.95 11.23
CA ASP A 149 -8.25 -6.42 10.34
C ASP A 149 -8.19 -7.94 10.35
N LYS A 150 -8.13 -8.56 9.17
CA LYS A 150 -8.19 -10.02 9.02
C LYS A 150 -6.94 -10.57 8.33
N GLN A 151 -6.59 -11.81 8.66
CA GLN A 151 -5.48 -12.56 8.07
C GLN A 151 -4.17 -11.76 8.13
N CYS A 152 -3.83 -11.29 9.33
CA CYS A 152 -2.61 -10.54 9.58
C CYS A 152 -1.41 -11.47 9.74
N ARG A 153 -0.29 -11.15 9.10
CA ARG A 153 0.99 -11.83 9.28
C ARG A 153 2.12 -10.82 9.41
N ILE A 154 3.14 -11.18 10.18
CA ILE A 154 4.40 -10.41 10.26
C ILE A 154 5.18 -10.66 8.96
N VAL A 155 5.74 -9.59 8.41
CA VAL A 155 6.69 -9.63 7.30
C VAL A 155 8.09 -9.61 7.90
N TYR A 156 8.90 -10.61 7.56
CA TYR A 156 10.30 -10.75 8.01
C TYR A 156 11.26 -10.14 6.99
#